data_AF-A0A535YF43-F1
#
_entry.id   AF-A0A535YF43-F1
#
_cell.length_a   1.000
_cell.length_b   1.000
_cell.length_c   1.000
_cell.angle_alpha   90.00
_cell.angle_beta   90.00
_cell.angle_gamma   90.00
#
_symmetry.space_group_name_H-M   'P 1'
#
loop_
_entity.id
_entity.type
_entity.pdbx_description
1 polymer ?
#
loop_
_entity_poly.entity_id
_entity_poly.type
_entity_poly.pdbx_seq_one_letter_code
_entity_poly.pdbx_strand_id
1 'polypeptide(L)'
;AAALNADELQIFTDVSGVMSADPRIVNGAKPLAKMSYAEAAELAYFGAKVIHPRTVLPAIEARIPVRILNTFAPADAGTTITADPVFDGSVVKATTSLGGLGLITVQGAGMSGVPGFAARVFDTTAAEKVSVLMISQSSSENSICLVVPAESTERLKPALERMFSAELRRHDVERVDVDTPVAIVAAVGEGMRGTPGVAARVFGALGRAKVNVMAIAQGSSELNISLVVAENDREKAVRAIHEEFHAA
;
A
#
# COMPACT_ATOMS: atom_id res chain seq x y z
N ALA A 1 13.53 -11.63 22.50
CA ALA A 1 12.20 -12.27 22.67
C ALA A 1 12.24 -13.74 22.27
N ALA A 2 12.33 -14.08 20.98
CA ALA A 2 12.30 -15.47 20.49
C ALA A 2 13.33 -16.40 21.15
N ALA A 3 14.61 -16.02 21.16
CA ALA A 3 15.67 -16.83 21.79
C ALA A 3 15.49 -17.05 23.31
N LEU A 4 14.67 -16.23 23.97
CA LEU A 4 14.40 -16.29 25.41
C LEU A 4 13.03 -16.91 25.71
N ASN A 5 12.26 -17.34 24.70
CA ASN A 5 10.86 -17.77 24.84
C ASN A 5 10.01 -16.76 25.65
N ALA A 6 10.18 -15.47 25.36
CA ALA A 6 9.45 -14.42 26.06
C ALA A 6 7.95 -14.46 25.75
N ASP A 7 7.11 -14.13 26.74
CA ASP A 7 5.64 -14.09 26.57
C ASP A 7 5.17 -12.95 25.66
N GLU A 8 5.90 -11.83 25.60
CA GLU A 8 5.65 -10.74 24.67
C GLU A 8 6.94 -9.96 24.33
N LEU A 9 6.92 -9.25 23.20
CA LEU A 9 7.94 -8.27 22.81
C LEU A 9 7.32 -6.87 22.87
N GLN A 10 7.81 -6.04 23.79
CA GLN A 10 7.40 -4.62 23.87
C GLN A 10 8.34 -3.74 23.03
N ILE A 11 7.76 -2.87 22.21
CA ILE A 11 8.48 -1.84 21.44
C ILE A 11 7.98 -0.49 21.91
N PHE A 12 8.86 0.27 22.57
CA PHE A 12 8.58 1.63 23.01
C PHE A 12 8.97 2.63 21.93
N THR A 13 8.03 3.51 21.57
CA THR A 13 8.15 4.55 20.55
C THR A 13 7.63 5.89 21.08
N ASP A 14 7.38 6.87 20.22
CA ASP A 14 6.85 8.20 20.56
C ASP A 14 5.32 8.34 20.33
N VAL A 15 4.66 7.25 19.92
CA VAL A 15 3.22 7.16 19.70
C VAL A 15 2.56 6.08 20.54
N SER A 16 1.30 6.29 20.90
CA SER A 16 0.49 5.40 21.76
C SER A 16 -0.14 4.23 21.01
N GLY A 17 0.69 3.50 20.26
CA GLY A 17 0.28 2.38 19.42
C GLY A 17 0.18 2.74 17.94
N VAL A 18 -0.43 1.83 17.19
CA VAL A 18 -0.78 2.00 15.78
C VAL A 18 -2.11 2.75 15.70
N MET A 19 -2.16 3.79 14.87
CA MET A 19 -3.35 4.62 14.69
C MET A 19 -4.14 4.17 13.46
N SER A 20 -5.47 4.34 13.47
CA SER A 20 -6.36 4.04 12.33
C SER A 20 -6.07 4.88 11.09
N ALA A 21 -5.38 6.00 11.23
CA ALA A 21 -4.83 6.82 10.15
C ALA A 21 -3.71 7.69 10.72
N ASP A 22 -2.90 8.33 9.87
CA ASP A 22 -1.93 9.32 10.34
C ASP A 22 -2.66 10.48 11.07
N PRO A 23 -2.43 10.69 12.38
CA PRO A 23 -3.12 11.74 13.14
C PRO A 23 -2.86 13.16 12.64
N ARG A 24 -1.79 13.36 11.85
CA ARG A 24 -1.49 14.65 11.20
C ARG A 24 -2.37 14.94 10.00
N ILE A 25 -2.95 13.89 9.39
CA ILE A 25 -3.85 13.97 8.24
C ILE A 25 -5.31 13.93 8.69
N VAL A 26 -5.59 13.12 9.72
CA VAL A 26 -6.93 12.84 10.25
C VAL A 26 -6.98 13.13 11.75
N ASN A 27 -7.57 14.25 12.13
CA ASN A 27 -7.71 14.64 13.54
C ASN A 27 -8.51 13.62 14.38
N GLY A 28 -9.41 12.86 13.75
CA GLY A 28 -10.22 11.81 14.38
C GLY A 28 -9.59 10.42 14.36
N ALA A 29 -8.29 10.29 14.08
CA ALA A 29 -7.60 9.00 14.10
C ALA A 29 -7.67 8.36 15.49
N LYS A 30 -8.04 7.08 15.55
CA LYS A 30 -8.22 6.32 16.80
C LYS A 30 -7.05 5.34 16.98
N PRO A 31 -6.55 5.12 18.22
CA PRO A 31 -5.60 4.06 18.48
C PRO A 31 -6.26 2.70 18.29
N LEU A 32 -5.54 1.77 17.67
CA LEU A 32 -5.99 0.39 17.50
C LEU A 32 -5.55 -0.43 18.71
N ALA A 33 -6.49 -1.09 19.38
CA ALA A 33 -6.15 -1.92 20.54
C ALA A 33 -5.42 -3.21 20.12
N LYS A 34 -5.85 -3.82 19.01
CA LYS A 34 -5.36 -5.12 18.54
C LYS A 34 -5.34 -5.19 17.02
N MET A 35 -4.35 -5.90 16.47
CA MET A 35 -4.28 -6.21 15.04
C MET A 35 -3.47 -7.47 14.76
N SER A 36 -3.64 -8.05 13.56
CA SER A 36 -2.81 -9.18 13.12
C SER A 36 -1.45 -8.71 12.59
N TYR A 37 -0.47 -9.60 12.56
CA TYR A 37 0.81 -9.34 11.90
C TYR A 37 0.65 -9.05 10.41
N ALA A 38 -0.35 -9.66 9.76
CA ALA A 38 -0.63 -9.41 8.35
C ALA A 38 -1.12 -7.96 8.14
N GLU A 39 -2.06 -7.49 8.96
CA GLU A 39 -2.52 -6.09 8.93
C GLU A 39 -1.36 -5.11 9.20
N ALA A 40 -0.50 -5.44 10.16
CA ALA A 40 0.65 -4.60 10.52
C ALA A 40 1.68 -4.52 9.39
N ALA A 41 1.92 -5.62 8.69
CA ALA A 41 2.81 -5.66 7.54
C ALA A 41 2.29 -4.80 6.38
N GLU A 42 1.00 -4.89 6.06
CA GLU A 42 0.37 -4.06 5.02
C GLU A 42 0.46 -2.57 5.37
N LEU A 43 0.13 -2.18 6.61
CA LEU A 43 0.24 -0.78 7.04
C LEU A 43 1.69 -0.27 6.98
N ALA A 44 2.64 -1.07 7.45
CA ALA A 44 4.05 -0.70 7.44
C ALA A 44 4.60 -0.50 6.04
N TYR A 45 4.18 -1.36 5.10
CA TYR A 45 4.62 -1.29 3.71
C TYR A 45 4.17 0.02 3.04
N PHE A 46 2.95 0.49 3.32
CA PHE A 46 2.37 1.71 2.73
C PHE A 46 2.47 2.95 3.64
N GLY A 47 3.51 3.02 4.48
CA GLY A 47 3.92 4.28 5.12
C GLY A 47 3.61 4.42 6.61
N ALA A 48 2.94 3.46 7.25
CA ALA A 48 2.76 3.47 8.71
C ALA A 48 4.07 3.05 9.39
N LYS A 49 4.91 4.03 9.76
CA LYS A 49 6.25 3.84 10.33
C LYS A 49 6.25 3.32 11.77
N VAL A 50 5.59 2.20 12.05
CA VAL A 50 5.53 1.63 13.41
C VAL A 50 6.42 0.41 13.55
N ILE A 51 6.46 -0.47 12.54
CA ILE A 51 7.24 -1.71 12.59
C ILE A 51 7.84 -2.02 11.23
N HIS A 52 9.15 -2.20 11.18
CA HIS A 52 9.78 -2.77 9.99
C HIS A 52 9.61 -4.31 9.99
N PRO A 53 9.11 -4.94 8.90
CA PRO A 53 8.83 -6.38 8.87
C PRO A 53 9.99 -7.27 9.32
N ARG A 54 11.23 -6.92 8.93
CA ARG A 54 12.44 -7.66 9.34
C ARG A 54 12.69 -7.66 10.85
N THR A 55 12.21 -6.65 11.58
CA THR A 55 12.43 -6.52 13.04
C THR A 55 11.56 -7.51 13.82
N VAL A 56 10.38 -7.85 13.30
CA VAL A 56 9.40 -8.71 13.99
C VAL A 56 9.34 -10.13 13.45
N LEU A 57 10.04 -10.45 12.36
CA LEU A 57 10.04 -11.79 11.76
C LEU A 57 10.30 -12.92 12.77
N PRO A 58 11.32 -12.82 13.67
CA PRO A 58 11.52 -13.87 14.68
C PRO A 58 10.38 -13.98 15.68
N ALA A 59 9.69 -12.87 15.98
CA ALA A 59 8.52 -12.87 16.86
C ALA A 59 7.30 -13.48 16.16
N ILE A 60 7.13 -13.24 14.87
CA ILE A 60 6.10 -13.85 14.03
C ILE A 60 6.27 -15.38 13.99
N GLU A 61 7.48 -15.86 13.68
CA GLU A 61 7.80 -17.30 13.59
C GLU A 61 7.59 -18.01 14.93
N ALA A 62 7.99 -17.37 16.03
CA ALA A 62 7.79 -17.88 17.38
C ALA A 62 6.36 -17.65 17.92
N ARG A 63 5.46 -17.03 17.14
CA ARG A 63 4.10 -16.63 17.53
C ARG A 63 4.04 -15.80 18.83
N ILE A 64 5.10 -15.03 19.11
CA ILE A 64 5.19 -14.15 20.28
C ILE A 64 4.42 -12.86 19.94
N PRO A 65 3.46 -12.40 20.76
CA PRO A 65 2.81 -11.10 20.59
C PRO A 65 3.78 -9.93 20.68
N VAL A 66 3.58 -8.91 19.83
CA VAL A 66 4.32 -7.64 19.88
C VAL A 66 3.40 -6.54 20.40
N ARG A 67 3.86 -5.75 21.37
CA ARG A 67 3.11 -4.61 21.91
C ARG A 67 3.83 -3.30 21.59
N ILE A 68 3.14 -2.39 20.90
CA ILE A 68 3.63 -1.03 20.62
C ILE A 68 3.15 -0.09 21.73
N LEU A 69 4.10 0.58 22.39
CA LEU A 69 3.88 1.42 23.56
C LEU A 69 4.50 2.81 23.38
N ASN A 70 3.98 3.81 24.10
CA ASN A 70 4.53 5.16 24.09
C ASN A 70 5.47 5.40 25.29
N THR A 71 6.70 5.82 25.00
CA THR A 71 7.69 6.19 26.02
C THR A 71 7.24 7.41 26.83
N PHE A 72 6.54 8.35 26.19
CA PHE A 72 6.07 9.60 26.80
C PHE A 72 4.70 9.46 27.48
N ALA A 73 3.98 8.36 27.24
CA ALA A 73 2.68 8.06 27.84
C ALA A 73 2.60 6.58 28.25
N PRO A 74 3.35 6.16 29.28
CA PRO A 74 3.50 4.73 29.64
C PRO A 74 2.24 4.08 30.20
N ALA A 75 1.23 4.88 30.56
CA ALA A 75 -0.07 4.39 31.01
C ALA A 75 -0.99 3.97 29.84
N ASP A 76 -0.66 4.36 28.60
CA ASP A 76 -1.47 4.02 27.44
C ASP A 76 -1.37 2.52 27.13
N ALA A 77 -2.52 1.91 26.82
CA ALA A 77 -2.59 0.47 26.57
C ALA A 77 -1.78 0.02 25.34
N GLY A 78 -1.56 0.95 24.39
CA GLY A 78 -0.86 0.70 23.14
C GLY A 78 -1.63 -0.22 22.19
N THR A 79 -0.89 -0.84 21.27
CA THR A 79 -1.44 -1.82 20.31
C THR A 79 -0.79 -3.16 20.48
N THR A 80 -1.59 -4.22 20.62
CA THR A 80 -1.09 -5.60 20.64
C THR A 80 -1.22 -6.23 19.25
N ILE A 81 -0.14 -6.79 18.74
CA ILE A 81 -0.04 -7.41 17.41
C ILE A 81 0.19 -8.90 17.58
N THR A 82 -0.67 -9.71 16.97
CA THR A 82 -0.70 -11.17 17.14
C THR A 82 -0.65 -11.91 15.80
N ALA A 83 -0.33 -13.21 15.84
CA ALA A 83 -0.33 -14.06 14.64
C ALA A 83 -1.74 -14.34 14.11
N ASP A 84 -2.72 -14.44 15.00
CA ASP A 84 -4.08 -14.78 14.62
C ASP A 84 -4.86 -13.54 14.16
N PRO A 85 -5.78 -13.69 13.17
CA PRO A 85 -6.68 -12.63 12.76
C PRO A 85 -7.49 -12.08 13.94
N VAL A 86 -7.68 -10.77 13.95
CA VAL A 86 -8.45 -10.08 14.99
C VAL A 86 -9.71 -9.51 14.36
N PHE A 87 -10.88 -9.98 14.80
CA PHE A 87 -12.17 -9.44 14.37
C PHE A 87 -12.80 -8.67 15.53
N ASP A 88 -12.85 -7.36 15.43
CA ASP A 88 -13.44 -6.44 16.41
C ASP A 88 -14.72 -5.76 15.89
N GLY A 89 -15.28 -6.29 14.79
CA GLY A 89 -16.44 -5.75 14.09
C GLY A 89 -16.10 -4.67 13.05
N SER A 90 -14.86 -4.19 13.01
CA SER A 90 -14.41 -3.30 11.93
C SER A 90 -14.10 -4.08 10.65
N VAL A 91 -14.52 -3.52 9.52
CA VAL A 91 -14.23 -4.07 8.20
C VAL A 91 -12.88 -3.57 7.69
N VAL A 92 -12.71 -2.25 7.69
CA VAL A 92 -11.44 -1.56 7.51
C VAL A 92 -11.01 -1.06 8.88
N LYS A 93 -9.79 -1.40 9.31
CA LYS A 93 -9.22 -0.94 10.59
C LYS A 93 -8.42 0.33 10.46
N ALA A 94 -7.70 0.46 9.34
CA ALA A 94 -6.79 1.55 9.15
C ALA A 94 -6.67 1.98 7.70
N THR A 95 -6.35 3.25 7.52
CA THR A 95 -6.03 3.87 6.23
C THR A 95 -4.64 4.49 6.32
N THR A 96 -3.77 4.16 5.38
CA THR A 96 -2.40 4.70 5.30
C THR A 96 -2.13 5.31 3.93
N SER A 97 -1.06 6.09 3.80
CA SER A 97 -0.63 6.62 2.51
C SER A 97 0.89 6.75 2.42
N LEU A 98 1.40 6.61 1.20
CA LEU A 98 2.80 6.83 0.84
C LEU A 98 2.87 7.80 -0.35
N GLY A 99 3.44 8.98 -0.13
CA GLY A 99 3.64 10.00 -1.16
C GLY A 99 5.05 9.99 -1.75
N GLY A 100 5.31 10.91 -2.68
CA GLY A 100 6.61 11.06 -3.34
C GLY A 100 6.90 9.97 -4.37
N LEU A 101 5.86 9.51 -5.05
CA LEU A 101 5.94 8.40 -6.01
C LEU A 101 5.71 8.87 -7.44
N GLY A 102 6.03 8.00 -8.38
CA GLY A 102 5.70 8.12 -9.80
C GLY A 102 4.97 6.89 -10.30
N LEU A 103 3.98 7.10 -11.17
CA LEU A 103 3.27 6.04 -11.89
C LEU A 103 3.83 5.98 -13.30
N ILE A 104 4.45 4.86 -13.67
CA ILE A 104 4.90 4.61 -15.03
C ILE A 104 3.91 3.67 -15.69
N THR A 105 3.38 4.07 -16.84
CA THR A 105 2.43 3.27 -17.63
C THR A 105 3.07 2.89 -18.95
N VAL A 106 3.20 1.59 -19.20
CA VAL A 106 3.58 1.06 -20.51
C VAL A 106 2.34 0.46 -21.14
N GLN A 107 1.94 0.97 -22.31
CA GLN A 107 0.69 0.60 -22.98
C GLN A 107 0.91 0.30 -24.47
N GLY A 108 0.22 -0.69 -25.01
CA GLY A 108 0.06 -0.85 -26.46
C GLY A 108 -0.69 -2.10 -26.89
N ALA A 109 -1.52 -1.98 -27.94
CA ALA A 109 -2.32 -3.08 -28.47
C ALA A 109 -1.49 -4.30 -28.95
N GLY A 110 -0.24 -4.07 -29.39
CA GLY A 110 0.68 -5.12 -29.82
C GLY A 110 1.24 -5.98 -28.69
N MET A 111 0.90 -5.68 -27.42
CA MET A 111 1.27 -6.52 -26.28
C MET A 111 0.36 -7.73 -26.11
N SER A 112 -0.80 -7.75 -26.78
CA SER A 112 -1.77 -8.84 -26.68
C SER A 112 -1.19 -10.12 -27.30
N GLY A 113 -1.05 -11.17 -26.49
CA GLY A 113 -0.55 -12.46 -26.95
C GLY A 113 0.96 -12.52 -27.21
N VAL A 114 1.73 -11.50 -26.83
CA VAL A 114 3.21 -11.53 -26.91
C VAL A 114 3.78 -12.04 -25.58
N PRO A 115 4.31 -13.27 -25.52
CA PRO A 115 4.95 -13.78 -24.32
C PRO A 115 6.16 -12.93 -23.95
N GLY A 116 6.36 -12.68 -22.65
CA GLY A 116 7.56 -12.02 -22.15
C GLY A 116 7.52 -10.49 -22.15
N PHE A 117 6.40 -9.84 -22.52
CA PHE A 117 6.29 -8.38 -22.42
C PHE A 117 6.48 -7.88 -20.98
N ALA A 118 5.70 -8.45 -20.04
CA ALA A 118 5.82 -8.11 -18.63
C ALA A 118 7.23 -8.40 -18.09
N ALA A 119 7.83 -9.51 -18.51
CA ALA A 119 9.20 -9.87 -18.13
C ALA A 119 10.18 -8.76 -18.53
N ARG A 120 10.13 -8.27 -19.77
CA ARG A 120 11.00 -7.17 -20.23
C ARG A 120 10.81 -5.87 -19.46
N VAL A 121 9.57 -5.54 -19.08
CA VAL A 121 9.30 -4.37 -18.22
C VAL A 121 10.00 -4.54 -16.86
N PHE A 122 9.84 -5.70 -16.21
CA PHE A 122 10.46 -5.96 -14.91
C PHE A 122 11.98 -6.11 -14.98
N ASP A 123 12.51 -6.75 -16.01
CA ASP A 123 13.95 -6.91 -16.24
C ASP A 123 14.62 -5.54 -16.44
N THR A 124 14.00 -4.66 -17.22
CA THR A 124 14.50 -3.28 -17.41
C THR A 124 14.46 -2.51 -16.09
N THR A 125 13.35 -2.62 -15.35
CA THR A 125 13.20 -1.97 -14.04
C THR A 125 14.25 -2.46 -13.03
N ALA A 126 14.52 -3.77 -13.00
CA ALA A 126 15.54 -4.38 -12.15
C ALA A 126 16.96 -3.96 -12.57
N ALA A 127 17.24 -3.89 -13.87
CA ALA A 127 18.53 -3.42 -14.39
C ALA A 127 18.84 -1.97 -13.97
N GLU A 128 17.81 -1.12 -13.92
CA GLU A 128 17.90 0.26 -13.42
C GLU A 128 17.86 0.36 -11.88
N LYS A 129 17.85 -0.79 -11.18
CA LYS A 129 17.83 -0.91 -9.72
C LYS A 129 16.70 -0.10 -9.08
N VAL A 130 15.52 -0.13 -9.70
CA VAL A 130 14.35 0.58 -9.21
C VAL A 130 13.46 -0.40 -8.44
N SER A 131 13.10 -0.03 -7.20
CA SER A 131 12.13 -0.80 -6.43
C SER A 131 10.72 -0.48 -6.92
N VAL A 132 9.95 -1.52 -7.25
CA VAL A 132 8.53 -1.39 -7.55
C VAL A 132 7.73 -1.55 -6.27
N LEU A 133 6.84 -0.58 -6.00
CA LEU A 133 6.01 -0.54 -4.79
C LEU A 133 4.59 -1.09 -5.05
N MET A 134 4.09 -0.92 -6.26
CA MET A 134 2.76 -1.41 -6.65
C MET A 134 2.74 -1.68 -8.15
N ILE A 135 2.01 -2.72 -8.54
CA ILE A 135 1.81 -3.13 -9.93
C ILE A 135 0.31 -3.16 -10.19
N SER A 136 -0.12 -2.60 -11.32
CA SER A 136 -1.48 -2.77 -11.84
C SER A 136 -1.38 -3.15 -13.30
N GLN A 137 -2.11 -4.19 -13.73
CA GLN A 137 -2.08 -4.68 -15.10
C GLN A 137 -3.51 -4.77 -15.61
N SER A 138 -3.77 -4.16 -16.76
CA SER A 138 -5.05 -4.25 -17.45
C SER A 138 -4.88 -5.15 -18.68
N SER A 139 -5.57 -6.29 -18.66
CA SER A 139 -5.54 -7.26 -19.76
C SER A 139 -6.28 -6.76 -21.00
N SER A 140 -7.37 -6.01 -20.83
CA SER A 140 -8.16 -5.46 -21.93
C SER A 140 -7.49 -4.29 -22.63
N GLU A 141 -6.77 -3.46 -21.88
CA GLU A 141 -6.09 -2.26 -22.40
C GLU A 141 -4.63 -2.54 -22.80
N ASN A 142 -4.15 -3.77 -22.55
CA ASN A 142 -2.77 -4.17 -22.78
C ASN A 142 -1.81 -3.15 -22.15
N SER A 143 -1.96 -2.93 -20.84
CA SER A 143 -1.14 -1.96 -20.10
C SER A 143 -0.57 -2.57 -18.82
N ILE A 144 0.64 -2.11 -18.45
CA ILE A 144 1.28 -2.38 -17.17
C ILE A 144 1.63 -1.04 -16.54
N CYS A 145 1.13 -0.82 -15.33
CA CYS A 145 1.42 0.31 -14.51
C CYS A 145 2.33 -0.10 -13.35
N LEU A 146 3.43 0.63 -13.17
CA LEU A 146 4.37 0.47 -12.08
C LEU A 146 4.39 1.72 -11.22
N VAL A 147 4.20 1.57 -9.92
CA VAL A 147 4.45 2.65 -8.97
C VAL A 147 5.85 2.50 -8.42
N VAL A 148 6.66 3.56 -8.54
CA VAL A 148 8.07 3.61 -8.16
C VAL A 148 8.36 4.90 -7.38
N PRO A 149 9.50 5.02 -6.67
CA PRO A 149 9.93 6.31 -6.13
C PRO A 149 10.02 7.37 -7.23
N ALA A 150 9.52 8.59 -6.99
CA ALA A 150 9.40 9.62 -8.02
C ALA A 150 10.73 9.93 -8.71
N GLU A 151 11.83 9.98 -7.96
CA GLU A 151 13.18 10.23 -8.46
C GLU A 151 13.70 9.14 -9.40
N SER A 152 13.10 7.95 -9.37
CA SER A 152 13.47 6.85 -10.26
C SER A 152 12.84 6.98 -11.65
N THR A 153 11.78 7.78 -11.81
CA THR A 153 11.07 7.93 -13.08
C THR A 153 11.94 8.51 -14.19
N GLU A 154 12.82 9.48 -13.85
CA GLU A 154 13.71 10.16 -14.79
C GLU A 154 14.68 9.20 -15.50
N ARG A 155 15.12 8.14 -14.82
CA ARG A 155 15.98 7.09 -15.41
C ARG A 155 15.19 5.94 -16.02
N LEU A 156 14.07 5.56 -15.41
CA LEU A 156 13.32 4.37 -15.80
C LEU A 156 12.53 4.58 -17.10
N LYS A 157 11.94 5.75 -17.31
CA LYS A 157 11.25 6.07 -18.57
C LYS A 157 12.16 5.90 -19.80
N PRO A 158 13.31 6.58 -19.91
CA PRO A 158 14.17 6.43 -21.09
C PRO A 158 14.79 5.01 -21.20
N ALA A 159 14.93 4.27 -20.11
CA ALA A 159 15.35 2.86 -20.18
C ALA A 159 14.27 1.98 -20.82
N LEU A 160 13.00 2.15 -20.42
CA LEU A 160 11.87 1.44 -21.02
C LEU A 160 11.67 1.84 -22.49
N GLU A 161 11.73 3.13 -22.82
CA GLU A 161 11.63 3.59 -24.21
C GLU A 161 12.74 3.01 -25.11
N ARG A 162 13.97 2.89 -24.60
CA ARG A 162 15.07 2.22 -25.32
C ARG A 162 14.80 0.73 -25.51
N MET A 163 14.38 0.03 -24.44
CA MET A 163 14.06 -1.39 -24.47
C MET A 163 12.96 -1.72 -25.49
N PHE A 164 11.93 -0.86 -25.57
CA PHE A 164 10.79 -1.05 -26.46
C PHE A 164 10.87 -0.22 -27.75
N SER A 165 12.06 0.26 -28.13
CA SER A 165 12.20 1.18 -29.26
C SER A 165 11.75 0.59 -30.60
N ALA A 166 11.90 -0.73 -30.79
CA ALA A 166 11.44 -1.41 -32.00
C ALA A 166 9.92 -1.51 -32.04
N GLU A 167 9.30 -1.85 -30.91
CA GLU A 167 7.86 -1.96 -30.74
C GLU A 167 7.18 -0.60 -30.83
N LEU A 168 7.79 0.45 -30.26
CA LEU A 168 7.34 1.84 -30.39
C LEU A 168 7.33 2.29 -31.86
N ARG A 169 8.38 1.98 -32.63
CA ARG A 169 8.44 2.29 -34.07
C ARG A 169 7.39 1.52 -34.89
N ARG A 170 7.00 0.34 -34.43
CA ARG A 170 5.99 -0.51 -35.07
C ARG A 170 4.58 -0.23 -34.59
N HIS A 171 4.41 0.66 -33.61
CA HIS A 171 3.16 0.92 -32.89
C HIS A 171 2.58 -0.31 -32.16
N ASP A 172 3.44 -1.30 -31.87
CA ASP A 172 3.10 -2.44 -31.02
C ASP A 172 3.03 -2.01 -29.54
N VAL A 173 3.91 -1.08 -29.15
CA VAL A 173 3.79 -0.27 -27.93
C VAL A 173 3.39 1.13 -28.36
N GLU A 174 2.34 1.68 -27.75
CA GLU A 174 1.83 3.01 -28.07
C GLU A 174 2.65 4.10 -27.37
N ARG A 175 2.91 3.92 -26.06
CA ARG A 175 3.63 4.90 -25.25
C ARG A 175 4.13 4.35 -23.92
N VAL A 176 5.15 5.04 -23.40
CA VAL A 176 5.63 4.95 -22.01
C VAL A 176 5.34 6.29 -21.35
N ASP A 177 4.27 6.35 -20.56
CA ASP A 177 3.83 7.56 -19.86
C ASP A 177 4.29 7.56 -18.41
N VAL A 178 4.43 8.76 -17.85
CA VAL A 178 4.79 8.97 -16.45
C VAL A 178 3.89 10.05 -15.86
N ASP A 179 3.23 9.71 -14.75
CA ASP A 179 2.55 10.65 -13.89
C ASP A 179 3.34 10.82 -12.58
N THR A 180 3.80 12.04 -12.33
CA THR A 180 4.52 12.41 -11.10
C THR A 180 4.17 13.86 -10.70
N PRO A 181 4.00 14.17 -9.41
CA PRO A 181 4.00 13.23 -8.27
C PRO A 181 2.62 12.57 -8.05
N VAL A 182 2.65 11.30 -7.66
CA VAL A 182 1.47 10.52 -7.23
C VAL A 182 1.70 9.94 -5.84
N ALA A 183 0.63 9.48 -5.22
CA ALA A 183 0.65 8.81 -3.93
C ALA A 183 -0.13 7.50 -3.96
N ILE A 184 0.29 6.53 -3.15
CA ILE A 184 -0.50 5.36 -2.81
C ILE A 184 -1.32 5.67 -1.56
N VAL A 185 -2.60 5.31 -1.58
CA VAL A 185 -3.49 5.29 -0.42
C VAL A 185 -4.03 3.87 -0.26
N ALA A 186 -3.94 3.33 0.95
CA ALA A 186 -4.29 1.95 1.24
C ALA A 186 -5.31 1.86 2.38
N ALA A 187 -6.38 1.10 2.17
CA ALA A 187 -7.31 0.68 3.22
C ALA A 187 -6.95 -0.74 3.64
N VAL A 188 -6.80 -1.00 4.95
CA VAL A 188 -6.31 -2.26 5.51
C VAL A 188 -7.24 -2.78 6.60
N GLY A 189 -7.51 -4.08 6.59
CA GLY A 189 -8.29 -4.77 7.61
C GLY A 189 -8.63 -6.22 7.26
N GLU A 190 -8.53 -7.12 8.24
CA GLU A 190 -8.94 -8.53 8.12
C GLU A 190 -10.42 -8.68 7.79
N GLY A 191 -11.26 -7.77 8.29
CA GLY A 191 -12.70 -7.79 8.05
C GLY A 191 -13.11 -7.55 6.59
N MET A 192 -12.18 -7.12 5.73
CA MET A 192 -12.46 -6.95 4.30
C MET A 192 -12.55 -8.29 3.55
N ARG A 193 -11.81 -9.30 4.01
CA ARG A 193 -11.70 -10.59 3.33
C ARG A 193 -13.05 -11.30 3.31
N GLY A 194 -13.51 -11.61 2.10
CA GLY A 194 -14.80 -12.26 1.87
C GLY A 194 -16.02 -11.38 2.18
N THR A 195 -15.84 -10.07 2.44
CA THR A 195 -16.93 -9.13 2.71
C THR A 195 -17.28 -8.37 1.42
N PRO A 196 -18.43 -8.63 0.79
CA PRO A 196 -18.81 -7.93 -0.43
C PRO A 196 -19.11 -6.46 -0.17
N GLY A 197 -18.83 -5.61 -1.16
CA GLY A 197 -19.18 -4.19 -1.15
C GLY A 197 -18.16 -3.26 -0.48
N VAL A 198 -17.10 -3.79 0.15
CA VAL A 198 -16.05 -2.96 0.76
C VAL A 198 -15.37 -2.06 -0.27
N ALA A 199 -14.95 -2.63 -1.40
CA ALA A 199 -14.38 -1.86 -2.50
C ALA A 199 -15.34 -0.77 -2.98
N ALA A 200 -16.63 -1.09 -3.14
CA ALA A 200 -17.64 -0.12 -3.57
C ALA A 200 -17.77 1.06 -2.59
N ARG A 201 -17.69 0.81 -1.28
CA ARG A 201 -17.67 1.86 -0.26
C ARG A 201 -16.42 2.73 -0.36
N VAL A 202 -15.24 2.12 -0.51
CA VAL A 202 -13.96 2.84 -0.71
C VAL A 202 -14.03 3.75 -1.94
N PHE A 203 -14.40 3.22 -3.10
CA PHE A 203 -14.51 4.00 -4.34
C PHE A 203 -15.64 5.04 -4.26
N GLY A 204 -16.75 4.71 -3.61
CA GLY A 204 -17.85 5.64 -3.36
C GLY A 204 -17.42 6.85 -2.52
N ALA A 205 -16.63 6.62 -1.46
CA ALA A 205 -16.07 7.67 -0.61
C ALA A 205 -15.16 8.61 -1.42
N LEU A 206 -14.25 8.05 -2.21
CA LEU A 206 -13.36 8.84 -3.08
C LEU A 206 -14.13 9.61 -4.16
N GLY A 207 -15.15 8.99 -4.76
CA GLY A 207 -16.01 9.63 -5.75
C GLY A 207 -16.77 10.83 -5.17
N ARG A 208 -17.37 10.69 -3.98
CA ARG A 208 -18.02 11.82 -3.27
C ARG A 208 -17.04 12.92 -2.92
N ALA A 209 -15.81 12.55 -2.54
CA ALA A 209 -14.73 13.49 -2.32
C ALA A 209 -14.19 14.10 -3.62
N LYS A 210 -14.58 13.66 -4.82
CA LYS A 210 -14.01 14.08 -6.10
C LYS A 210 -12.49 13.85 -6.15
N VAL A 211 -12.07 12.66 -5.76
CA VAL A 211 -10.69 12.18 -5.91
C VAL A 211 -10.64 11.22 -7.09
N ASN A 212 -9.75 11.48 -8.04
CA ASN A 212 -9.56 10.61 -9.19
C ASN A 212 -8.62 9.44 -8.83
N VAL A 213 -9.01 8.21 -9.16
CA VAL A 213 -8.17 7.02 -8.97
C VAL A 213 -7.49 6.68 -10.28
N MET A 214 -6.16 6.58 -10.25
CA MET A 214 -5.31 6.37 -11.43
C MET A 214 -4.93 4.90 -11.63
N ALA A 215 -4.75 4.16 -10.54
CA ALA A 215 -4.47 2.73 -10.57
C ALA A 215 -4.97 2.05 -9.30
N ILE A 216 -5.23 0.74 -9.39
CA ILE A 216 -5.80 -0.06 -8.31
C ILE A 216 -4.98 -1.35 -8.19
N ALA A 217 -4.73 -1.79 -6.96
CA ALA A 217 -4.22 -3.12 -6.65
C ALA A 217 -5.00 -3.70 -5.48
N GLN A 218 -5.47 -4.92 -5.67
CA GLN A 218 -6.04 -5.74 -4.61
C GLN A 218 -5.68 -7.20 -4.90
N GLY A 219 -4.96 -7.81 -3.96
CA GLY A 219 -4.48 -9.18 -4.08
C GLY A 219 -5.43 -10.19 -3.43
N SER A 220 -5.10 -11.48 -3.57
CA SER A 220 -5.89 -12.62 -3.07
C SER A 220 -6.01 -12.68 -1.54
N SER A 221 -5.20 -11.92 -0.80
CA SER A 221 -5.36 -11.80 0.65
C SER A 221 -6.64 -11.03 1.01
N GLU A 222 -7.08 -10.12 0.15
CA GLU A 222 -8.19 -9.18 0.38
C GLU A 222 -8.05 -8.35 1.67
N LEU A 223 -6.84 -8.32 2.26
CA LEU A 223 -6.52 -7.59 3.49
C LEU A 223 -6.20 -6.11 3.23
N ASN A 224 -6.05 -5.75 1.96
CA ASN A 224 -5.61 -4.44 1.51
C ASN A 224 -6.26 -4.09 0.17
N ILE A 225 -6.77 -2.85 0.07
CA ILE A 225 -7.12 -2.19 -1.19
C ILE A 225 -6.18 -1.00 -1.34
N SER A 226 -5.27 -1.07 -2.32
CA SER A 226 -4.30 -0.01 -2.62
C SER A 226 -4.70 0.75 -3.88
N LEU A 227 -4.61 2.07 -3.81
CA LEU A 227 -5.09 3.00 -4.81
C LEU A 227 -4.02 4.04 -5.10
N VAL A 228 -3.82 4.38 -6.36
CA VAL A 228 -2.95 5.48 -6.77
C VAL A 228 -3.81 6.70 -7.05
N VAL A 229 -3.44 7.84 -6.46
CA VAL A 229 -4.07 9.14 -6.64
C VAL A 229 -3.01 10.19 -6.90
N ALA A 230 -3.40 11.36 -7.44
CA ALA A 230 -2.50 12.49 -7.53
C ALA A 230 -2.00 12.89 -6.12
N GLU A 231 -0.73 13.29 -5.97
CA GLU A 231 -0.16 13.65 -4.65
C GLU A 231 -0.98 14.73 -3.94
N ASN A 232 -1.50 15.70 -4.70
CA ASN A 232 -2.33 16.79 -4.17
C ASN A 232 -3.66 16.30 -3.56
N ASP A 233 -4.16 15.13 -3.97
CA ASP A 233 -5.37 14.51 -3.43
C ASP A 233 -5.09 13.50 -2.31
N ARG A 234 -3.82 13.20 -1.99
CA ARG A 234 -3.41 12.16 -1.03
C ARG A 234 -4.12 12.29 0.31
N GLU A 235 -4.03 13.44 0.94
CA GLU A 235 -4.62 13.64 2.27
C GLU A 235 -6.15 13.64 2.24
N LYS A 236 -6.72 14.16 1.16
CA LYS A 236 -8.17 14.19 0.94
C LYS A 236 -8.73 12.78 0.78
N ALA A 237 -8.01 11.93 0.05
CA ALA A 237 -8.33 10.52 -0.12
C ALA A 237 -8.28 9.76 1.22
N VAL A 238 -7.21 9.96 2.00
CA VAL A 238 -7.08 9.35 3.35
C VAL A 238 -8.23 9.75 4.26
N ARG A 239 -8.57 11.05 4.32
CA ARG A 239 -9.71 11.55 5.12
C ARG A 239 -11.03 10.93 4.68
N ALA A 240 -11.31 10.92 3.38
CA ALA A 240 -12.57 10.39 2.84
C ALA A 240 -12.77 8.89 3.13
N ILE A 241 -11.70 8.09 2.98
CA ILE A 241 -11.77 6.65 3.30
C ILE A 241 -11.92 6.47 4.81
N HIS A 242 -11.14 7.18 5.62
CA HIS A 242 -11.23 7.05 7.08
C HIS A 242 -12.63 7.41 7.60
N GLU A 243 -13.22 8.51 7.12
CA GLU A 243 -14.58 8.92 7.48
C GLU A 243 -15.62 7.84 7.11
N GLU A 244 -15.53 7.22 5.93
CA GLU A 244 -16.47 6.17 5.50
C GLU A 244 -16.51 4.95 6.44
N PHE A 245 -15.41 4.60 7.10
CA PHE A 245 -15.32 3.41 7.94
C PHE A 245 -15.27 3.71 9.45
N HIS A 246 -15.04 4.96 9.86
CA HIS A 246 -14.86 5.34 11.26
C HIS A 246 -15.75 6.50 11.73
N ALA A 247 -16.53 7.14 10.84
CA ALA A 247 -17.59 8.05 11.25
C ALA A 247 -18.67 7.29 12.02
N ALA A 248 -19.12 7.87 13.12
CA ALA A 248 -20.21 7.37 13.95
C ALA A 248 -21.58 7.71 13.33
#